data_AF-A0A1W9VVF7-F1
#
_entry.id   AF-A0A1W9VVF7-F1
#
_cell.length_a   1.000
_cell.length_b   1.000
_cell.length_c   1.000
_cell.angle_alpha   90.00
_cell.angle_beta   90.00
_cell.angle_gamma   90.00
#
_symmetry.space_group_name_H-M   'P 1'
#
loop_
_entity.id
_entity.type
_entity.pdbx_description
1 polymer ?
#
loop_
_entity_poly.entity_id
_entity_poly.type
_entity_poly.pdbx_seq_one_letter_code
_entity_poly.pdbx_strand_id
1 'polypeptide(L)'
;MKQIILLLLIILLSTTFVYSRGNSELSQIDIAKQLLEEKKYNEAIAVLTTYMSKNPSTIYEVQTLLDEIKDKREVNNTIMNDLITAIFDDENYDKGFELIKELEKNDPYPDELSKLFLRDAREGATFVINKKAFNNYMDQALEHLNNDEFTEALDLYLLCLDFHADEFDLLMTSNQNSILEVDLNSFDEDKPVDGYYLSLKNSSKKEIDLIKDETIGLKELIVQYYWRCY
;
A
#
# COMPACT_ATOMS: atom_id res chain seq x y z
N MET A 1 -39.32 60.32 35.07
CA MET A 1 -38.73 59.11 35.71
C MET A 1 -39.46 57.81 35.35
N LYS A 2 -40.80 57.72 35.43
CA LYS A 2 -41.55 56.49 35.07
C LYS A 2 -41.36 56.00 33.62
N GLN A 3 -41.18 56.92 32.66
CA GLN A 3 -40.97 56.57 31.24
C GLN A 3 -39.57 56.02 30.94
N ILE A 4 -38.54 56.41 31.70
CA ILE A 4 -37.17 55.90 31.53
C ILE A 4 -37.06 54.46 32.06
N ILE A 5 -37.77 54.14 33.14
CA ILE A 5 -37.80 52.80 33.73
C ILE A 5 -38.48 51.80 32.76
N LEU A 6 -39.53 52.23 32.05
CA LEU A 6 -40.25 51.38 31.10
C LEU A 6 -39.41 51.06 29.85
N LEU A 7 -38.60 52.02 29.40
CA LEU A 7 -37.72 51.85 28.24
C LEU A 7 -36.52 50.94 28.56
N LEU A 8 -36.04 50.98 29.80
CA LEU A 8 -34.95 50.11 30.29
C LEU A 8 -35.42 48.66 30.50
N LEU A 9 -36.71 48.46 30.84
CA LEU A 9 -37.32 47.12 30.96
C LEU A 9 -37.48 46.42 29.59
N ILE A 10 -37.81 47.17 28.53
CA ILE A 10 -38.00 46.62 27.18
C ILE A 10 -36.66 46.17 26.55
N ILE A 11 -35.58 46.91 26.80
CA ILE A 11 -34.24 46.54 26.31
C ILE A 11 -33.70 45.28 27.00
N LEU A 12 -34.07 45.06 28.27
CA LEU A 12 -33.66 43.86 29.03
C LEU A 12 -34.40 42.58 28.61
N LEU A 13 -35.57 42.71 27.97
CA LEU A 13 -36.38 41.58 27.48
C LEU A 13 -36.00 41.12 26.06
N SER A 14 -35.23 41.90 25.31
CA SER A 14 -34.82 41.57 23.93
C SER A 14 -33.56 40.69 23.81
N THR A 15 -32.85 40.40 24.92
CA THR A 15 -31.58 39.64 24.87
C THR A 15 -31.72 38.14 25.12
N THR A 16 -32.93 37.57 25.17
CA THR A 16 -33.15 36.14 25.43
C THR A 16 -33.44 35.29 24.19
N PHE A 17 -33.14 35.78 22.98
CA PHE A 17 -33.04 34.94 21.78
C PHE A 17 -31.60 34.47 21.54
N VAL A 18 -31.02 33.79 22.53
CA VAL A 18 -29.89 32.89 22.27
C VAL A 18 -30.51 31.59 21.79
N TYR A 19 -30.58 31.42 20.48
CA TYR A 19 -30.82 30.11 19.88
C TYR A 19 -29.65 29.21 20.31
N SER A 20 -29.92 28.29 21.23
CA SER A 20 -29.13 27.08 21.37
C SER A 20 -29.23 26.33 20.03
N ARG A 21 -28.31 26.61 19.11
CA ARG A 21 -28.02 25.74 17.99
C ARG A 21 -27.32 24.54 18.61
N GLY A 22 -28.13 23.59 19.08
CA GLY A 22 -27.63 22.35 19.64
C GLY A 22 -26.60 21.78 18.68
N ASN A 23 -25.42 21.44 19.20
CA ASN A 23 -24.59 20.41 18.58
C ASN A 23 -25.51 19.19 18.47
N SER A 24 -26.19 19.01 17.35
CA SER A 24 -26.82 17.74 17.04
C SER A 24 -25.65 16.79 16.86
N GLU A 25 -25.30 16.06 17.91
CA GLU A 25 -24.48 14.88 17.80
C GLU A 25 -25.00 14.09 16.59
N LEU A 26 -24.11 13.82 15.63
CA LEU A 26 -24.45 13.03 14.46
C LEU A 26 -25.13 11.75 14.92
N SER A 27 -26.29 11.45 14.35
CA SER A 27 -26.99 10.23 14.73
C SER A 27 -26.13 9.03 14.31
N GLN A 28 -26.28 7.89 14.99
CA GLN A 28 -25.48 6.69 14.65
C GLN A 28 -25.67 6.26 13.18
N ILE A 29 -26.84 6.52 12.60
CA ILE A 29 -27.10 6.24 11.18
C ILE A 29 -26.36 7.20 10.26
N ASP A 30 -26.19 8.47 10.64
CA ASP A 30 -25.38 9.44 9.89
C ASP A 30 -23.88 9.09 9.97
N ILE A 31 -23.41 8.64 11.14
CA ILE A 31 -22.05 8.13 11.32
C ILE A 31 -21.81 6.93 10.40
N ALA A 32 -22.76 5.98 10.33
CA ALA A 32 -22.64 4.83 9.44
C ALA A 32 -22.59 5.23 7.96
N LYS A 33 -23.40 6.21 7.54
CA LYS A 33 -23.38 6.76 6.17
C LYS A 33 -22.03 7.43 5.86
N GLN A 34 -21.47 8.18 6.81
CA GLN A 34 -20.13 8.76 6.64
C GLN A 34 -19.05 7.68 6.53
N LEU A 35 -19.09 6.65 7.37
CA LEU A 35 -18.14 5.53 7.31
C LEU A 35 -18.23 4.77 5.98
N LEU A 36 -19.43 4.65 5.43
CA LEU A 36 -19.67 4.08 4.10
C LEU A 36 -19.00 4.92 2.99
N GLU A 37 -19.18 6.24 3.03
CA GLU A 37 -18.52 7.17 2.09
C GLU A 37 -17.00 7.13 2.21
N GLU A 38 -16.48 6.99 3.44
CA GLU A 38 -15.07 6.79 3.74
C GLU A 38 -14.56 5.38 3.44
N LYS A 39 -15.42 4.47 2.94
CA LYS A 39 -15.11 3.05 2.63
C LYS A 39 -14.67 2.22 3.84
N LYS A 40 -14.98 2.67 5.05
CA LYS A 40 -14.72 1.96 6.31
C LYS A 40 -15.84 0.97 6.60
N TYR A 41 -15.99 -0.01 5.72
CA TYR A 41 -17.16 -0.92 5.72
C TYR A 41 -17.31 -1.72 7.01
N ASN A 42 -16.20 -2.19 7.60
CA ASN A 42 -16.24 -2.95 8.87
C ASN A 42 -16.78 -2.09 10.03
N GLU A 43 -16.33 -0.83 10.12
CA GLU A 43 -16.81 0.12 11.12
C GLU A 43 -18.27 0.49 10.87
N ALA A 44 -18.66 0.71 9.61
CA ALA A 44 -20.04 1.00 9.23
C ALA A 44 -20.98 -0.15 9.65
N ILE A 45 -20.63 -1.40 9.37
CA ILE A 45 -21.42 -2.59 9.77
C ILE A 45 -21.57 -2.64 11.29
N ALA A 46 -20.52 -2.39 12.06
CA ALA A 46 -20.56 -2.41 13.52
C ALA A 46 -21.52 -1.34 14.08
N VAL A 47 -21.48 -0.12 13.51
CA VAL A 47 -22.39 0.97 13.89
C VAL A 47 -23.84 0.64 13.50
N LEU A 48 -24.07 0.15 12.28
CA LEU A 48 -25.40 -0.25 11.79
C LEU A 48 -26.04 -1.35 12.64
N THR A 49 -25.26 -2.36 13.01
CA THR A 49 -25.71 -3.48 13.85
C THR A 49 -26.12 -3.00 15.25
N THR A 50 -25.33 -2.08 15.82
CA THR A 50 -25.63 -1.45 17.11
C THR A 50 -26.89 -0.58 17.02
N TYR A 51 -27.03 0.19 15.95
CA TYR A 51 -28.16 1.07 15.72
C TYR A 51 -29.48 0.28 15.56
N MET A 52 -29.44 -0.79 14.75
CA MET A 52 -30.58 -1.69 14.53
C MET A 52 -31.04 -2.36 15.84
N SER A 53 -30.11 -2.78 16.69
CA SER A 53 -30.41 -3.42 17.96
C SER A 53 -31.14 -2.47 18.93
N LYS A 54 -30.81 -1.18 18.89
CA LYS A 54 -31.44 -0.14 19.72
C LYS A 54 -32.74 0.41 19.11
N ASN A 55 -32.90 0.31 17.80
CA ASN A 55 -34.03 0.87 17.06
C ASN A 55 -34.64 -0.17 16.09
N PRO A 56 -35.37 -1.19 16.57
CA PRO A 56 -35.87 -2.27 15.71
C PRO A 56 -36.77 -1.81 14.55
N SER A 57 -37.42 -0.65 14.68
CA SER A 57 -38.26 -0.06 13.63
C SER A 57 -37.48 0.44 12.40
N THR A 58 -36.15 0.58 12.49
CA THR A 58 -35.30 1.08 11.40
C THR A 58 -34.68 -0.05 10.57
N ILE A 59 -35.16 -1.28 10.73
CA ILE A 59 -34.58 -2.47 10.08
C ILE A 59 -34.44 -2.32 8.55
N TYR A 60 -35.43 -1.72 7.87
CA TYR A 60 -35.40 -1.53 6.43
C TYR A 60 -34.35 -0.51 5.97
N GLU A 61 -34.18 0.58 6.73
CA GLU A 61 -33.13 1.59 6.43
C GLU A 61 -31.74 0.98 6.63
N VAL A 62 -31.54 0.24 7.72
CA VAL A 62 -30.27 -0.45 7.99
C VAL A 62 -29.98 -1.51 6.93
N GLN A 63 -30.98 -2.31 6.54
CA GLN A 63 -30.81 -3.34 5.52
C GLN A 63 -30.36 -2.74 4.18
N THR A 64 -30.93 -1.59 3.79
CA THR A 64 -30.55 -0.89 2.55
C THR A 64 -29.06 -0.52 2.55
N LEU A 65 -28.54 -0.03 3.67
CA LEU A 65 -27.11 0.33 3.79
C LEU A 65 -26.21 -0.91 3.85
N LEU A 66 -26.66 -1.99 4.49
CA LEU A 66 -25.92 -3.26 4.50
C LEU A 66 -25.84 -3.89 3.11
N ASP A 67 -26.92 -3.81 2.33
CA ASP A 67 -26.95 -4.26 0.94
C ASP A 67 -25.98 -3.42 0.08
N GLU A 68 -25.94 -2.10 0.28
CA GLU A 68 -24.96 -1.26 -0.40
C GLU A 68 -23.50 -1.65 -0.06
N ILE A 69 -23.20 -1.90 1.22
CA ILE A 69 -21.86 -2.39 1.63
C ILE A 69 -21.54 -3.72 0.95
N LYS A 70 -22.52 -4.62 0.88
CA LYS A 70 -22.35 -5.93 0.24
C LYS A 70 -22.02 -5.77 -1.25
N ASP A 71 -22.77 -4.93 -1.97
CA ASP A 71 -22.54 -4.69 -3.39
C ASP A 71 -21.14 -4.13 -3.65
N LYS A 72 -20.67 -3.20 -2.79
CA LYS A 72 -19.30 -2.67 -2.87
C LYS A 72 -18.24 -3.75 -2.65
N ARG A 73 -18.45 -4.64 -1.68
CA ARG A 73 -17.53 -5.76 -1.42
C ARG A 73 -17.52 -6.77 -2.54
N GLU A 74 -18.66 -7.01 -3.19
CA GLU A 74 -18.75 -7.94 -4.31
C GLU A 74 -17.91 -7.45 -5.52
N VAL A 75 -17.90 -6.13 -5.76
CA VAL A 75 -16.98 -5.52 -6.74
C VAL A 75 -15.52 -5.80 -6.38
N ASN A 76 -15.12 -5.58 -5.13
CA ASN A 76 -13.74 -5.84 -4.68
C ASN A 76 -13.38 -7.33 -4.79
N ASN A 77 -14.29 -8.22 -4.42
CA ASN A 77 -14.08 -9.66 -4.55
C ASN A 77 -13.89 -10.09 -6.02
N THR A 78 -14.59 -9.44 -6.95
CA THR A 78 -14.41 -9.68 -8.38
C THR A 78 -13.01 -9.29 -8.82
N ILE A 79 -12.53 -8.11 -8.42
CA ILE A 79 -11.17 -7.65 -8.73
C ILE A 79 -10.12 -8.57 -8.08
N MET A 80 -10.38 -9.06 -6.86
CA MET A 80 -9.51 -10.02 -6.17
C MET A 80 -9.39 -11.33 -6.95
N ASN A 81 -10.50 -11.85 -7.49
CA ASN A 81 -10.47 -13.04 -8.33
C ASN A 81 -9.71 -12.80 -9.64
N ASP A 82 -9.93 -11.64 -10.28
CA ASP A 82 -9.19 -11.26 -11.49
C ASP A 82 -7.68 -11.14 -11.22
N LEU A 83 -7.30 -10.69 -10.01
CA LEU A 83 -5.91 -10.61 -9.58
C LEU A 83 -5.29 -12.00 -9.41
N ILE A 84 -6.04 -12.93 -8.80
CA ILE A 84 -5.60 -14.33 -8.67
C ILE A 84 -5.36 -14.91 -10.07
N THR A 85 -6.31 -14.79 -10.98
CA THR A 85 -6.16 -15.29 -12.36
C THR A 85 -4.99 -14.61 -13.08
N ALA A 86 -4.86 -13.28 -12.96
CA ALA A 86 -3.75 -12.56 -13.60
C ALA A 86 -2.38 -13.06 -13.12
N ILE A 87 -2.20 -13.30 -11.81
CA ILE A 87 -0.90 -13.69 -11.24
C ILE A 87 -0.61 -15.18 -11.40
N PHE A 88 -1.60 -16.04 -11.13
CA PHE A 88 -1.38 -17.48 -10.99
C PHE A 88 -1.75 -18.30 -12.23
N ASP A 89 -2.73 -17.85 -13.02
CA ASP A 89 -3.18 -18.60 -14.20
C ASP A 89 -2.54 -18.04 -15.48
N ASP A 90 -2.60 -16.72 -15.65
CA ASP A 90 -2.15 -16.03 -16.87
C ASP A 90 -0.66 -15.63 -16.81
N GLU A 91 -0.04 -15.64 -15.62
CA GLU A 91 1.29 -15.08 -15.35
C GLU A 91 1.47 -13.64 -15.90
N ASN A 92 0.38 -12.87 -15.91
CA ASN A 92 0.32 -11.49 -16.37
C ASN A 92 0.49 -10.52 -15.20
N TYR A 93 1.74 -10.38 -14.75
CA TYR A 93 2.09 -9.57 -13.58
C TYR A 93 1.87 -8.07 -13.79
N ASP A 94 1.97 -7.56 -15.02
CA ASP A 94 1.65 -6.16 -15.32
C ASP A 94 0.17 -5.87 -15.03
N LYS A 95 -0.73 -6.75 -15.49
CA LYS A 95 -2.16 -6.70 -15.14
C LYS A 95 -2.37 -6.88 -13.65
N GLY A 96 -1.66 -7.82 -13.01
CA GLY A 96 -1.71 -8.04 -11.57
C GLY A 96 -1.39 -6.76 -10.77
N PHE A 97 -0.36 -6.01 -11.18
CA PHE A 97 0.03 -4.77 -10.51
C PHE A 97 -1.06 -3.68 -10.63
N GLU A 98 -1.68 -3.54 -11.79
CA GLU A 98 -2.79 -2.59 -11.97
C GLU A 98 -4.03 -2.98 -11.15
N LEU A 99 -4.34 -4.27 -11.04
CA LEU A 99 -5.45 -4.77 -10.21
C LEU A 99 -5.18 -4.55 -8.72
N ILE A 100 -3.94 -4.69 -8.25
CA ILE A 100 -3.56 -4.36 -6.86
C ILE A 100 -3.84 -2.89 -6.56
N LYS A 101 -3.40 -1.97 -7.44
CA LYS A 101 -3.69 -0.53 -7.28
C LYS A 101 -5.19 -0.23 -7.28
N GLU A 102 -5.94 -0.93 -8.12
CA GLU A 102 -7.40 -0.77 -8.17
C GLU A 102 -8.07 -1.23 -6.86
N LEU A 103 -7.64 -2.36 -6.30
CA LEU A 103 -8.12 -2.84 -5.00
C LEU A 103 -7.80 -1.87 -3.88
N GLU A 104 -6.57 -1.36 -3.78
CA GLU A 104 -6.19 -0.38 -2.75
C GLU A 104 -6.99 0.93 -2.85
N LYS A 105 -7.29 1.36 -4.09
CA LYS A 105 -8.12 2.53 -4.33
C LYS A 105 -9.58 2.27 -3.94
N ASN A 106 -10.10 1.08 -4.25
CA ASN A 106 -11.50 0.74 -4.04
C ASN A 106 -11.80 0.34 -2.59
N ASP A 107 -10.83 -0.26 -1.91
CA ASP A 107 -10.85 -0.68 -0.51
C ASP A 107 -9.55 -0.27 0.20
N PRO A 108 -9.45 0.99 0.66
CA PRO A 108 -8.28 1.45 1.41
C PRO A 108 -8.20 0.87 2.82
N TYR A 109 -9.27 0.21 3.30
CA TYR A 109 -9.36 -0.38 4.64
C TYR A 109 -9.79 -1.86 4.57
N PRO A 110 -9.04 -2.71 3.85
CA PRO A 110 -9.43 -4.11 3.69
C PRO A 110 -9.27 -4.85 5.03
N ASP A 111 -9.92 -6.00 5.16
CA ASP A 111 -9.72 -6.89 6.31
C ASP A 111 -8.29 -7.46 6.34
N GLU A 112 -7.88 -8.01 7.49
CA GLU A 112 -6.51 -8.50 7.69
C GLU A 112 -6.10 -9.60 6.71
N LEU A 113 -7.02 -10.50 6.32
CA LEU A 113 -6.70 -11.54 5.35
C LEU A 113 -6.46 -10.92 3.96
N SER A 114 -7.33 -9.99 3.57
CA SER A 114 -7.19 -9.24 2.31
C SER A 114 -5.90 -8.42 2.28
N LYS A 115 -5.49 -7.79 3.40
CA LYS A 115 -4.19 -7.10 3.51
C LYS A 115 -3.00 -8.03 3.27
N LEU A 116 -3.00 -9.19 3.93
CA LEU A 116 -1.93 -10.19 3.78
C LEU A 116 -1.86 -10.68 2.34
N PHE A 117 -3.00 -11.02 1.75
CA PHE A 117 -3.06 -11.45 0.35
C PHE A 117 -2.52 -10.37 -0.61
N LEU A 118 -2.95 -9.12 -0.46
CA LEU A 118 -2.48 -8.01 -1.31
C LEU A 118 -0.99 -7.75 -1.17
N ARG A 119 -0.44 -7.90 0.05
CA ARG A 119 1.00 -7.82 0.28
C ARG A 119 1.73 -8.92 -0.47
N ASP A 120 1.33 -10.17 -0.27
CA ASP A 120 2.02 -11.32 -0.85
C ASP A 120 1.92 -11.30 -2.39
N ALA A 121 0.76 -10.91 -2.93
CA ALA A 121 0.56 -10.70 -4.37
C ALA A 121 1.48 -9.61 -4.93
N ARG A 122 1.64 -8.49 -4.22
CA ARG A 122 2.54 -7.39 -4.62
C ARG A 122 4.00 -7.86 -4.63
N GLU A 123 4.43 -8.54 -3.57
CA GLU A 123 5.80 -9.06 -3.46
C GLU A 123 6.10 -10.06 -4.58
N GLY A 124 5.17 -10.99 -4.83
CA GLY A 124 5.29 -11.97 -5.91
C GLY A 124 5.34 -11.34 -7.30
N ALA A 125 4.42 -10.42 -7.61
CA ALA A 125 4.38 -9.73 -8.89
C ALA A 125 5.64 -8.89 -9.14
N THR A 126 6.08 -8.15 -8.11
CA THR A 126 7.32 -7.35 -8.14
C THR A 126 8.50 -8.27 -8.46
N PHE A 127 8.68 -9.35 -7.69
CA PHE A 127 9.77 -10.30 -7.90
C PHE A 127 9.84 -10.82 -9.34
N VAL A 128 8.72 -11.19 -9.95
CA VAL A 128 8.72 -11.76 -11.31
C VAL A 128 9.01 -10.70 -12.36
N ILE A 129 8.42 -9.49 -12.26
CA ILE A 129 8.71 -8.37 -13.17
C ILE A 129 10.20 -8.05 -13.15
N ASN A 130 10.79 -8.00 -11.96
CA ASN A 130 12.20 -7.66 -11.79
C ASN A 130 13.13 -8.75 -12.29
N LYS A 131 12.79 -10.02 -12.03
CA LYS A 131 13.52 -11.15 -12.60
C LYS A 131 13.51 -11.11 -14.13
N LYS A 132 12.38 -10.74 -14.75
CA LYS A 132 12.28 -10.57 -16.20
C LYS A 132 13.15 -9.42 -16.70
N ALA A 133 13.12 -8.27 -16.01
CA ALA A 133 13.97 -7.13 -16.35
C ALA A 133 15.46 -7.46 -16.24
N PHE A 134 15.86 -8.12 -15.15
CA PHE A 134 17.22 -8.61 -14.94
C PHE A 134 17.69 -9.52 -16.08
N ASN A 135 16.90 -10.56 -16.39
CA ASN A 135 17.26 -11.49 -17.47
C ASN A 135 17.41 -10.74 -18.80
N ASN A 136 16.53 -9.79 -19.09
CA ASN A 136 16.61 -8.98 -20.31
C ASN A 136 17.89 -8.12 -20.39
N TYR A 137 18.35 -7.55 -19.27
CA TYR A 137 19.62 -6.82 -19.25
C TYR A 137 20.83 -7.76 -19.37
N MET A 138 20.77 -8.95 -18.75
CA MET A 138 21.82 -9.97 -18.87
C MET A 138 21.95 -10.48 -20.31
N ASP A 139 20.83 -10.68 -21.01
CA ASP A 139 20.80 -11.09 -22.41
C ASP A 139 21.41 -10.00 -23.32
N GLN A 140 21.08 -8.73 -23.08
CA GLN A 140 21.70 -7.59 -23.80
C GLN A 140 23.20 -7.48 -23.53
N ALA A 141 23.63 -7.66 -22.26
CA ALA A 141 25.05 -7.63 -21.92
C ALA A 141 25.82 -8.74 -22.64
N LEU A 142 25.23 -9.94 -22.75
CA LEU A 142 25.79 -11.06 -23.50
C LEU A 142 25.88 -10.76 -25.01
N GLU A 143 24.90 -10.07 -25.58
CA GLU A 143 24.95 -9.61 -26.98
C GLU A 143 26.13 -8.67 -27.21
N HIS A 144 26.32 -7.66 -26.35
CA HIS A 144 27.47 -6.77 -26.40
C HIS A 144 28.81 -7.52 -26.26
N LEU A 145 28.89 -8.51 -25.35
CA LEU A 145 30.08 -9.36 -25.23
C LEU A 145 30.39 -10.12 -26.52
N ASN A 146 29.37 -10.65 -27.19
CA ASN A 146 29.55 -11.38 -28.45
C ASN A 146 29.96 -10.48 -29.62
N ASN A 147 29.72 -9.17 -29.51
CA ASN A 147 30.12 -8.16 -30.49
C ASN A 147 31.45 -7.47 -30.14
N ASP A 148 32.18 -7.96 -29.12
CA ASP A 148 33.41 -7.34 -28.59
C ASP A 148 33.19 -5.92 -28.01
N GLU A 149 31.95 -5.56 -27.70
CA GLU A 149 31.52 -4.28 -27.10
C GLU A 149 31.61 -4.37 -25.56
N PHE A 150 32.82 -4.57 -25.05
CA PHE A 150 33.05 -4.90 -23.63
C PHE A 150 32.64 -3.79 -22.66
N THR A 151 32.68 -2.52 -23.08
CA THR A 151 32.36 -1.39 -22.20
C THR A 151 30.85 -1.33 -21.96
N GLU A 152 30.08 -1.52 -23.01
CA GLU A 152 28.62 -1.55 -23.04
C GLU A 152 28.08 -2.75 -22.26
N ALA A 153 28.69 -3.93 -22.46
CA ALA A 153 28.37 -5.12 -21.67
C ALA A 153 28.57 -4.89 -20.17
N LEU A 154 29.70 -4.28 -19.80
CA LEU A 154 30.03 -4.01 -18.41
C LEU A 154 29.09 -2.99 -17.76
N ASP A 155 28.68 -1.96 -18.51
CA ASP A 155 27.71 -0.97 -18.03
C ASP A 155 26.34 -1.60 -17.75
N LEU A 156 25.89 -2.56 -18.57
CA LEU A 156 24.66 -3.30 -18.30
C LEU A 156 24.78 -4.24 -17.09
N TYR A 157 25.93 -4.89 -16.88
CA TYR A 157 26.16 -5.68 -15.67
C TYR A 157 26.16 -4.82 -14.40
N LEU A 158 26.80 -3.65 -14.44
CA LEU A 158 26.79 -2.69 -13.33
C LEU A 158 25.38 -2.17 -13.04
N LEU A 159 24.61 -1.84 -14.07
CA LEU A 159 23.22 -1.42 -13.95
C LEU A 159 22.36 -2.47 -13.23
N CYS A 160 22.51 -3.75 -13.58
CA CYS A 160 21.81 -4.83 -12.91
C CYS A 160 22.16 -4.95 -11.41
N LEU A 161 23.42 -4.72 -11.06
CA LEU A 161 23.88 -4.75 -9.67
C LEU A 161 23.35 -3.56 -8.86
N ASP A 162 23.21 -2.39 -9.48
CA ASP A 162 22.56 -1.22 -8.88
C ASP A 162 21.07 -1.45 -8.66
N PHE A 163 20.37 -1.94 -9.70
CA PHE A 163 18.93 -2.21 -9.66
C PHE A 163 18.54 -3.16 -8.53
N HIS A 164 19.30 -4.25 -8.33
CA HIS A 164 19.05 -5.18 -7.24
C HIS A 164 19.32 -4.61 -5.85
N ALA A 165 20.24 -3.65 -5.70
CA ALA A 165 20.54 -3.04 -4.42
C ALA A 165 19.40 -2.10 -3.95
N ASP A 166 18.91 -1.24 -4.85
CA ASP A 166 17.83 -0.29 -4.55
C ASP A 166 16.49 -0.99 -4.31
N GLU A 167 16.24 -2.07 -5.06
CA GLU A 167 15.01 -2.84 -4.93
C GLU A 167 14.98 -3.71 -3.67
N PHE A 168 16.12 -4.32 -3.35
CA PHE A 168 16.29 -4.97 -2.06
C PHE A 168 16.10 -3.94 -0.92
N ASP A 169 16.55 -2.70 -1.08
CA ASP A 169 16.32 -1.65 -0.09
C ASP A 169 14.85 -1.22 0.01
N LEU A 170 14.11 -1.15 -1.10
CA LEU A 170 12.69 -0.81 -1.19
C LEU A 170 11.77 -1.88 -0.60
N LEU A 171 11.98 -3.16 -0.95
CA LEU A 171 11.23 -4.30 -0.40
C LEU A 171 11.41 -4.40 1.13
N MET A 172 12.58 -4.01 1.63
CA MET A 172 12.91 -4.08 3.05
C MET A 172 12.42 -2.86 3.84
N THR A 173 12.21 -1.71 3.19
CA THR A 173 11.66 -0.49 3.82
C THR A 173 10.14 -0.45 3.81
N SER A 174 9.47 -1.00 2.77
CA SER A 174 8.02 -1.20 2.77
C SER A 174 7.55 -2.13 3.90
N ASN A 175 8.40 -3.08 4.30
CA ASN A 175 8.12 -4.03 5.37
C ASN A 175 8.01 -3.36 6.76
N GLN A 176 8.75 -2.26 7.01
CA GLN A 176 8.74 -1.57 8.31
C GLN A 176 7.50 -0.68 8.55
N ASN A 177 6.90 -0.13 7.48
CA ASN A 177 5.77 0.80 7.61
C ASN A 177 4.40 0.09 7.73
N SER A 178 4.36 -1.23 7.53
CA SER A 178 3.16 -2.07 7.66
C SER A 178 3.05 -2.80 9.01
N ILE A 179 4.02 -2.64 9.91
CA ILE A 179 3.98 -3.21 11.26
C ILE A 179 3.19 -2.28 12.19
N LEU A 180 1.89 -2.10 11.92
CA LEU A 180 0.95 -1.74 12.97
C LEU A 180 0.54 -3.05 13.64
N GLU A 181 1.06 -3.27 14.85
CA GLU A 181 0.71 -4.30 15.84
C GLU A 181 -0.28 -5.37 15.34
N VAL A 182 0.23 -6.32 14.56
CA VAL A 182 -0.43 -7.62 14.46
C VAL A 182 -0.05 -8.37 15.73
N ASP A 183 -1.01 -8.55 16.64
CA ASP A 183 -0.86 -9.48 17.76
C ASP A 183 -0.77 -10.91 17.21
N LEU A 184 0.46 -11.32 16.92
CA LEU A 184 0.85 -12.63 16.39
C LEU A 184 1.00 -13.69 17.50
N ASN A 185 0.33 -13.55 18.66
CA ASN A 185 0.38 -14.51 19.78
C ASN A 185 -0.15 -15.94 19.46
N SER A 186 -0.17 -16.37 18.20
CA SER A 186 -0.43 -17.77 17.83
C SER A 186 0.61 -18.41 16.91
N PHE A 187 1.79 -17.80 16.69
CA PHE A 187 2.91 -18.48 16.05
C PHE A 187 4.16 -18.41 16.92
N ASP A 188 4.63 -19.60 17.29
CA ASP A 188 5.78 -19.93 18.15
C ASP A 188 6.95 -18.94 18.10
N GLU A 189 7.44 -18.57 19.29
CA GLU A 189 8.55 -17.66 19.55
C GLU A 189 9.93 -18.17 19.06
N ASP A 190 10.84 -17.20 18.90
CA ASP A 190 12.30 -17.31 18.84
C ASP A 190 12.99 -17.30 17.47
N LYS A 191 12.76 -16.22 16.73
CA LYS A 191 13.83 -15.30 16.27
C LYS A 191 13.20 -14.00 15.77
N PRO A 192 13.69 -12.82 16.18
CA PRO A 192 13.23 -11.57 15.58
C PRO A 192 13.62 -11.62 14.09
N VAL A 193 12.61 -11.73 13.24
CA VAL A 193 12.68 -11.72 11.78
C VAL A 193 13.63 -10.60 11.34
N ASP A 194 13.56 -9.43 11.96
CA ASP A 194 14.42 -8.27 11.71
C ASP A 194 15.94 -8.58 11.71
N GLY A 195 16.44 -9.41 12.64
CA GLY A 195 17.87 -9.68 12.77
C GLY A 195 18.46 -10.54 11.65
N TYR A 196 17.71 -11.55 11.20
CA TYR A 196 18.12 -12.41 10.09
C TYR A 196 18.09 -11.65 8.76
N TYR A 197 17.03 -10.86 8.55
CA TYR A 197 16.83 -10.08 7.32
C TYR A 197 17.86 -8.95 7.18
N LEU A 198 18.21 -8.26 8.27
CA LEU A 198 19.27 -7.26 8.27
C LEU A 198 20.65 -7.87 8.01
N SER A 199 20.90 -9.10 8.47
CA SER A 199 22.16 -9.80 8.23
C SER A 199 22.32 -10.22 6.76
N LEU A 200 21.25 -10.72 6.13
CA LEU A 200 21.20 -11.00 4.69
C LEU A 200 21.41 -9.74 3.86
N LYS A 201 20.72 -8.65 4.22
CA LYS A 201 20.89 -7.32 3.62
C LYS A 201 22.34 -6.88 3.57
N ASN A 202 22.99 -6.88 4.72
CA ASN A 202 24.35 -6.40 4.86
C ASN A 202 25.37 -7.32 4.16
N SER A 203 25.11 -8.64 4.15
CA SER A 203 25.95 -9.59 3.43
C SER A 203 25.85 -9.40 1.92
N SER A 204 24.63 -9.32 1.38
CA SER A 204 24.38 -9.12 -0.05
C SER A 204 24.91 -7.77 -0.53
N LYS A 205 24.72 -6.70 0.24
CA LYS A 205 25.27 -5.37 -0.10
C LYS A 205 26.80 -5.39 -0.20
N LYS A 206 27.47 -6.02 0.78
CA LYS A 206 28.93 -6.12 0.78
C LYS A 206 29.47 -6.91 -0.42
N GLU A 207 28.80 -7.99 -0.82
CA GLU A 207 29.18 -8.76 -2.01
C GLU A 207 28.94 -7.97 -3.29
N ILE A 208 27.82 -7.25 -3.40
CA ILE A 208 27.53 -6.37 -4.54
C ILE A 208 28.59 -5.27 -4.66
N ASP A 209 28.97 -4.62 -3.56
CA ASP A 209 29.99 -3.56 -3.56
C ASP A 209 31.36 -4.11 -4.02
N LEU A 210 31.75 -5.31 -3.56
CA LEU A 210 32.97 -5.99 -4.01
C LEU A 210 32.96 -6.27 -5.51
N ILE A 211 31.85 -6.81 -6.03
CA ILE A 211 31.72 -7.10 -7.45
C ILE A 211 31.78 -5.80 -8.26
N LYS A 212 31.14 -4.72 -7.80
CA LYS A 212 31.19 -3.40 -8.45
C LYS A 212 32.62 -2.87 -8.53
N ASP A 213 33.37 -2.92 -7.44
CA ASP A 213 34.75 -2.45 -7.40
C ASP A 213 35.65 -3.22 -8.38
N GLU A 214 35.51 -4.55 -8.45
CA GLU A 214 36.24 -5.38 -9.41
C GLU A 214 35.84 -5.07 -10.87
N THR A 215 34.55 -4.86 -11.09
CA THR A 215 33.98 -4.57 -12.41
C THR A 215 34.43 -3.21 -12.92
N ILE A 216 34.41 -2.17 -12.06
CA ILE A 216 34.95 -0.83 -12.38
C ILE A 216 36.44 -0.92 -12.71
N GLY A 217 37.22 -1.66 -11.92
CA GLY A 217 38.65 -1.86 -12.20
C GLY A 217 38.92 -2.51 -13.56
N LEU A 218 38.08 -3.48 -13.96
CA LEU A 218 38.12 -4.08 -15.30
C LEU A 218 37.81 -3.04 -16.39
N LYS A 219 36.81 -2.16 -16.19
CA LYS A 219 36.50 -1.07 -17.14
C LYS A 219 37.71 -0.19 -17.40
N GLU A 220 38.35 0.26 -16.32
CA GLU A 220 39.50 1.17 -16.40
C GLU A 220 40.67 0.53 -17.14
N LEU A 221 40.92 -0.76 -16.91
CA LEU A 221 41.93 -1.55 -17.62
C LEU A 221 41.62 -1.65 -19.12
N ILE A 222 40.37 -1.97 -19.49
CA ILE A 222 39.95 -2.08 -20.89
C ILE A 222 40.16 -0.74 -21.62
N VAL A 223 39.73 0.37 -21.01
CA VAL A 223 39.92 1.72 -21.55
C VAL A 223 41.42 2.03 -21.71
N GLN A 224 42.25 1.77 -20.69
CA GLN A 224 43.69 2.02 -20.77
C GLN A 224 44.39 1.21 -21.87
N TYR A 225 43.98 -0.04 -22.09
CA TYR A 225 44.54 -0.89 -23.14
C TYR A 225 44.10 -0.44 -24.54
N TYR A 226 42.81 -0.09 -24.72
CA TYR A 226 42.30 0.40 -26.02
C TYR A 226 42.95 1.73 -26.44
N TRP A 227 43.23 2.64 -25.51
CA TRP A 227 43.92 3.91 -25.80
C TRP A 227 45.43 3.77 -26.05
N ARG A 228 46.06 2.63 -25.74
CA ARG A 228 47.48 2.37 -26.01
C ARG A 228 47.74 1.72 -27.38
N CYS A 229 46.71 1.21 -28.04
CA CYS A 229 46.81 0.48 -29.31
C CYS A 229 46.51 1.36 -30.54
N TYR A 230 46.20 2.65 -30.35
CA TYR A 230 46.07 3.68 -31.38
C TYR A 230 47.11 4.78 -31.15
#